data_AF-A0A7S1KZA6-F1
#
_entry.id   AF-A0A7S1KZA6-F1
#
_cell.length_a   1.000
_cell.length_b   1.000
_cell.length_c   1.000
_cell.angle_alpha   90.00
_cell.angle_beta   90.00
_cell.angle_gamma   90.00
#
_symmetry.space_group_name_H-M   'P 1'
#
loop_
_entity.id
_entity.type
_entity.pdbx_description
1 polymer ?
#
loop_
_entity_poly.entity_id
_entity_poly.type
_entity_poly.pdbx_seq_one_letter_code
_entity_poly.pdbx_strand_id
1 'polypeptide(L)'
;RAHMQHPMVPIDALLYEAATLIINKSRWMGPGEAHFDLPIAQAPHGIGVAGACHQHALSYFFALVLQVAMPVLVLVFLLDVSQQWAAFAAASAYAVYLVHSFCCTRFASAVGNRITGLEAVCDALEQPKAEHPHFRWHVQCYHYETRTREERHRDADGRERTRTVRERVRVNTWRNSYQGVIPSIDRTPRFMPDTTALLTQIDTSLDLDFSQSNYLQCYRHWCLANRFDLHADESRSEDMPSRRQAFLAEWTTGSRPYWLRRSAYALATLLL
;
A
#
# COMPACT_ATOMS: atom_id res chain seq x y z
N ARG A 1 -30.99 -14.84 -17.93
CA ARG A 1 -29.83 -15.75 -17.79
C ARG A 1 -28.57 -14.88 -17.85
N ALA A 2 -27.71 -14.87 -16.82
CA ALA A 2 -26.57 -13.95 -16.71
C ALA A 2 -25.64 -13.96 -17.95
N HIS A 3 -25.42 -15.14 -18.56
CA HIS A 3 -24.65 -15.27 -19.81
C HIS A 3 -25.27 -14.57 -21.04
N MET A 4 -26.57 -14.28 -21.02
CA MET A 4 -27.23 -13.52 -22.08
C MET A 4 -27.12 -12.00 -21.85
N GLN A 5 -26.84 -11.57 -20.62
CA GLN A 5 -26.69 -10.16 -20.26
C GLN A 5 -25.24 -9.67 -20.43
N HIS A 6 -24.26 -10.58 -20.37
CA HIS A 6 -22.84 -10.24 -20.47
C HIS A 6 -22.08 -11.18 -21.44
N PRO A 7 -22.27 -11.04 -22.76
CA PRO A 7 -21.68 -11.94 -23.77
C PRO A 7 -20.14 -11.85 -23.88
N MET A 8 -19.54 -10.82 -23.29
CA MET A 8 -18.09 -10.60 -23.28
C MET A 8 -17.38 -11.31 -22.12
N VAL A 9 -18.11 -11.86 -21.15
CA VAL A 9 -17.54 -12.54 -20.00
C VAL A 9 -17.30 -14.01 -20.37
N PRO A 10 -16.05 -14.53 -20.24
CA PRO A 10 -15.76 -15.93 -20.53
C PRO A 10 -16.70 -16.84 -19.76
N ILE A 11 -17.20 -17.90 -20.42
CA ILE A 11 -18.15 -18.86 -19.83
C ILE A 11 -17.60 -19.44 -18.53
N ASP A 12 -16.28 -19.59 -18.43
CA ASP A 12 -15.58 -20.11 -17.25
C ASP A 12 -15.75 -19.21 -16.01
N ALA A 13 -15.81 -17.89 -16.18
CA ALA A 13 -16.04 -16.95 -15.08
C ALA A 13 -17.50 -17.00 -14.58
N LEU A 14 -18.45 -17.22 -15.50
CA LEU A 14 -19.86 -17.41 -15.16
C LEU A 14 -20.12 -18.77 -14.50
N LEU A 15 -19.37 -19.81 -14.91
CA LEU A 15 -19.37 -21.12 -14.26
C LEU A 15 -18.74 -21.06 -12.86
N TYR A 16 -17.67 -20.27 -12.68
CA TYR A 16 -17.07 -20.04 -11.37
C TYR A 16 -18.02 -19.29 -10.43
N GLU A 17 -18.77 -18.30 -10.93
CA GLU A 17 -19.80 -17.63 -10.14
C GLU A 17 -20.93 -18.60 -9.75
N ALA A 18 -21.41 -19.41 -10.68
CA ALA A 18 -22.43 -20.43 -10.40
C ALA A 18 -21.92 -21.48 -9.39
N ALA A 19 -20.68 -21.94 -9.54
CA ALA A 19 -20.07 -22.92 -8.65
C ALA A 19 -19.83 -22.36 -7.24
N THR A 20 -19.30 -21.14 -7.12
CA THR A 20 -19.10 -20.48 -5.82
C THR A 20 -20.42 -20.19 -5.11
N LEU A 21 -21.49 -19.85 -5.85
CA LEU A 21 -22.84 -19.72 -5.29
C LEU A 21 -23.39 -21.06 -4.79
N ILE A 22 -23.16 -22.16 -5.51
CA ILE A 22 -23.59 -23.51 -5.08
C ILE A 22 -22.79 -23.99 -3.86
N ILE A 23 -21.48 -23.73 -3.83
CA ILE A 23 -20.58 -24.15 -2.75
C ILE A 23 -20.88 -23.35 -1.46
N ASN A 24 -21.03 -22.02 -1.56
CA ASN A 24 -21.37 -21.19 -0.40
C ASN A 24 -22.79 -21.43 0.11
N LYS A 25 -23.73 -21.90 -0.73
CA LYS A 25 -25.07 -22.33 -0.30
C LYS A 25 -25.02 -23.54 0.63
N SER A 26 -24.03 -24.42 0.50
CA SER A 26 -23.93 -25.62 1.36
C SER A 26 -23.38 -25.32 2.76
N ARG A 27 -22.70 -24.18 2.93
CA ARG A 27 -21.92 -23.89 4.15
C ARG A 27 -22.67 -23.04 5.17
N TRP A 28 -23.78 -22.38 4.80
CA TRP A 28 -24.40 -21.35 5.67
C TRP A 28 -25.93 -21.26 5.79
N MET A 29 -26.79 -22.07 5.14
CA MET A 29 -28.25 -21.94 5.35
C MET A 29 -29.06 -23.24 5.34
N GLY A 30 -29.98 -23.35 6.30
CA GLY A 30 -31.08 -24.30 6.31
C GLY A 30 -32.10 -24.04 5.18
N PRO A 31 -33.14 -24.90 5.06
CA PRO A 31 -34.04 -24.89 3.92
C PRO A 31 -35.02 -23.71 4.01
N GLY A 32 -34.77 -22.65 3.24
CA GLY A 32 -35.72 -21.54 3.11
C GLY A 32 -35.17 -20.41 2.25
N GLU A 33 -35.75 -20.27 1.06
CA GLU A 33 -35.80 -19.06 0.19
C GLU A 33 -34.49 -18.31 -0.10
N ALA A 34 -33.97 -18.52 -1.31
CA ALA A 34 -32.91 -17.71 -1.89
C ALA A 34 -33.51 -16.42 -2.50
N HIS A 35 -33.39 -15.29 -1.80
CA HIS A 35 -33.62 -13.97 -2.39
C HIS A 35 -32.31 -13.47 -3.05
N PHE A 36 -32.33 -13.33 -4.37
CA PHE A 36 -31.21 -12.87 -5.20
C PHE A 36 -31.23 -11.33 -5.38
N ASP A 37 -31.38 -10.57 -4.29
CA ASP A 37 -31.62 -9.11 -4.39
C ASP A 37 -30.44 -8.23 -3.95
N LEU A 38 -29.23 -8.80 -3.80
CA LEU A 38 -28.05 -7.97 -3.62
C LEU A 38 -27.63 -7.43 -5.00
N PRO A 39 -27.56 -6.10 -5.19
CA PRO A 39 -27.19 -5.52 -6.47
C PRO A 39 -25.78 -5.99 -6.83
N ILE A 40 -25.68 -6.73 -7.95
CA ILE A 40 -24.41 -6.98 -8.61
C ILE A 40 -23.80 -5.60 -8.86
N ALA A 41 -22.54 -5.42 -8.45
CA ALA A 41 -21.85 -4.15 -8.63
C ALA A 41 -21.99 -3.70 -10.08
N GLN A 42 -22.52 -2.49 -10.29
CA GLN A 42 -22.81 -1.96 -11.62
C GLN A 42 -21.54 -1.74 -12.47
N ALA A 43 -20.36 -1.80 -11.83
CA ALA A 43 -19.06 -1.72 -12.48
C ALA A 43 -18.12 -2.83 -11.96
N PRO A 44 -17.26 -3.41 -12.83
CA PRO A 44 -16.21 -4.33 -12.40
C PRO A 44 -15.27 -3.62 -11.41
N HIS A 45 -14.85 -4.35 -10.38
CA HIS A 45 -13.88 -3.88 -9.40
C HIS A 45 -12.48 -4.18 -9.93
N GLY A 46 -11.66 -3.14 -10.00
CA GLY A 46 -10.30 -3.24 -10.50
C GLY A 46 -9.97 -2.06 -11.39
N ILE A 47 -8.69 -1.73 -11.43
CA ILE A 47 -8.16 -0.75 -12.35
C ILE A 47 -7.99 -1.48 -13.68
N GLY A 48 -9.06 -1.56 -14.48
CA GLY A 48 -8.98 -2.06 -15.86
C GLY A 48 -7.94 -1.29 -16.67
N VAL A 49 -7.66 -1.71 -17.91
CA VAL A 49 -6.60 -1.09 -18.74
C VAL A 49 -6.73 0.44 -18.81
N ALA A 50 -7.97 0.95 -18.94
CA ALA A 50 -8.24 2.39 -18.96
C ALA A 50 -7.90 3.09 -17.63
N GLY A 51 -8.25 2.49 -16.49
CA GLY A 51 -7.89 3.02 -15.17
C GLY A 51 -6.37 2.98 -14.94
N ALA A 52 -5.69 1.94 -15.43
CA ALA A 52 -4.26 1.75 -15.23
C ALA A 52 -3.50 2.80 -16.02
N CYS A 53 -3.94 3.05 -17.25
CA CYS A 53 -3.48 4.17 -18.05
C CYS A 53 -3.74 5.49 -17.33
N HIS A 54 -4.93 5.76 -16.80
CA HIS A 54 -5.21 7.03 -16.14
C HIS A 54 -4.32 7.27 -14.89
N GLN A 55 -4.17 6.25 -14.04
CA GLN A 55 -3.44 6.38 -12.78
C GLN A 55 -1.92 6.40 -12.95
N HIS A 56 -1.40 5.72 -13.99
CA HIS A 56 0.03 5.55 -14.17
C HIS A 56 0.59 6.17 -15.46
N ALA A 57 -0.23 6.77 -16.34
CA ALA A 57 0.24 7.36 -17.60
C ALA A 57 1.37 8.36 -17.40
N LEU A 58 1.26 9.25 -16.40
CA LEU A 58 2.30 10.23 -16.14
C LEU A 58 3.61 9.57 -15.66
N SER A 59 3.51 8.55 -14.80
CA SER A 59 4.67 7.77 -14.35
C SER A 59 5.29 7.00 -15.50
N TYR A 60 4.49 6.39 -16.38
CA TYR A 60 4.98 5.68 -17.56
C TYR A 60 5.60 6.63 -18.59
N PHE A 61 5.00 7.80 -18.80
CA PHE A 61 5.55 8.84 -19.66
C PHE A 61 6.90 9.33 -19.13
N PHE A 62 7.00 9.62 -17.84
CA PHE A 62 8.26 10.02 -17.21
C PHE A 62 9.34 8.93 -17.31
N ALA A 63 8.97 7.68 -17.04
CA ALA A 63 9.87 6.54 -17.19
C ALA A 63 10.33 6.37 -18.66
N LEU A 64 9.44 6.54 -19.63
CA LEU A 64 9.76 6.47 -21.05
C LEU A 64 10.73 7.60 -21.46
N VAL A 65 10.49 8.84 -21.01
CA VAL A 65 11.36 9.98 -21.28
C VAL A 65 12.76 9.72 -20.71
N LEU A 66 12.87 9.21 -19.48
CA LEU A 66 14.15 8.87 -18.88
C LEU A 66 14.85 7.71 -19.59
N GLN A 67 14.10 6.69 -20.02
CA GLN A 67 14.63 5.56 -20.79
C GLN A 67 15.17 5.98 -22.17
N VAL A 68 14.60 7.01 -22.79
CA VAL A 68 15.12 7.57 -24.07
C VAL A 68 16.26 8.56 -23.82
N ALA A 69 16.20 9.36 -22.76
CA ALA A 69 17.24 10.34 -22.46
C ALA A 69 18.59 9.69 -22.12
N MET A 70 18.58 8.56 -21.42
CA MET A 70 19.79 7.84 -21.00
C MET A 70 20.68 7.41 -22.19
N PRO A 71 20.21 6.64 -23.18
CA PRO A 71 21.02 6.24 -24.33
C PRO A 71 21.47 7.43 -25.18
N VAL A 72 20.65 8.48 -25.31
CA VAL A 72 21.03 9.69 -26.04
C VAL A 72 22.21 10.39 -25.34
N LEU A 73 22.18 10.52 -24.02
CA LEU A 73 23.28 11.11 -23.26
C LEU A 73 24.55 10.26 -23.31
N VAL A 74 24.41 8.93 -23.26
CA VAL A 74 25.53 8.00 -23.45
C VAL A 74 26.12 8.12 -24.85
N LEU A 75 25.29 8.21 -25.89
CA LEU A 75 25.75 8.38 -27.27
C LEU A 75 26.49 9.71 -27.46
N VAL A 76 25.97 10.82 -26.89
CA VAL A 76 26.65 12.12 -26.93
C VAL A 76 28.02 12.06 -26.25
N PHE A 77 28.11 11.39 -25.09
CA PHE A 77 29.39 11.17 -24.40
C PHE A 77 30.37 10.33 -25.22
N LEU A 78 29.89 9.31 -25.95
CA LEU A 78 30.73 8.47 -26.80
C LEU A 78 31.20 9.19 -28.08
N LEU A 79 30.40 10.08 -28.63
CA LEU A 79 30.75 10.87 -29.82
C LEU A 79 31.74 12.00 -29.51
N ASP A 80 31.69 12.55 -28.29
CA ASP A 80 32.59 13.62 -27.86
C ASP A 80 33.03 13.42 -26.39
N VAL A 81 34.12 12.66 -26.23
CA VAL A 81 34.71 12.29 -24.92
C VAL A 81 35.14 13.53 -24.11
N SER A 82 35.29 14.69 -24.75
CA SER A 82 35.61 15.95 -24.06
C SER A 82 34.44 16.46 -23.19
N GLN A 83 33.22 16.00 -23.44
CA GLN A 83 32.01 16.44 -22.75
C GLN A 83 31.72 15.61 -21.50
N GLN A 84 32.57 15.75 -20.48
CA GLN A 84 32.39 15.10 -19.18
C GLN A 84 31.02 15.37 -18.52
N TRP A 85 30.40 16.52 -18.81
CA TRP A 85 29.07 16.87 -18.30
C TRP A 85 27.99 15.88 -18.78
N ALA A 86 28.13 15.29 -19.97
CA ALA A 86 27.16 14.33 -20.52
C ALA A 86 27.15 13.02 -19.70
N ALA A 87 28.31 12.57 -19.22
CA ALA A 87 28.40 11.43 -18.31
C ALA A 87 27.72 11.71 -16.96
N PHE A 88 27.94 12.90 -16.38
CA PHE A 88 27.26 13.30 -15.14
C PHE A 88 25.75 13.41 -15.33
N ALA A 89 25.29 13.94 -16.47
CA ALA A 89 23.87 14.03 -16.81
C ALA A 89 23.25 12.63 -16.97
N ALA A 90 23.92 11.70 -17.67
CA ALA A 90 23.46 10.32 -17.83
C ALA A 90 23.36 9.60 -16.48
N ALA A 91 24.40 9.71 -15.64
CA ALA A 91 24.40 9.13 -14.30
C ALA A 91 23.29 9.70 -13.42
N SER A 92 23.06 11.01 -13.49
CA SER A 92 21.98 11.69 -12.75
C SER A 92 20.59 11.27 -13.24
N ALA A 93 20.38 11.20 -14.56
CA ALA A 93 19.12 10.72 -15.14
C ALA A 93 18.83 9.26 -14.75
N TYR A 94 19.86 8.40 -14.74
CA TYR A 94 19.73 7.02 -14.28
C TYR A 94 19.42 6.93 -12.79
N ALA A 95 20.08 7.73 -11.94
CA ALA A 95 19.77 7.79 -10.52
C ALA A 95 18.32 8.23 -10.26
N VAL A 96 17.84 9.25 -10.98
CA VAL A 96 16.44 9.71 -10.91
C VAL A 96 15.49 8.61 -11.38
N TYR A 97 15.81 7.88 -12.45
CA TYR A 97 15.02 6.74 -12.92
C TYR A 97 14.92 5.65 -11.86
N LEU A 98 16.01 5.30 -11.18
CA LEU A 98 16.01 4.33 -10.11
C LEU A 98 15.18 4.82 -8.92
N VAL A 99 15.37 6.05 -8.47
CA VAL A 99 14.58 6.65 -7.37
C VAL A 99 13.10 6.65 -7.72
N HIS A 100 12.73 7.07 -8.92
CA HIS A 100 11.33 7.04 -9.38
C HIS A 100 10.76 5.62 -9.39
N SER A 101 11.53 4.66 -9.90
CA SER A 101 11.12 3.25 -9.98
C SER A 101 10.95 2.62 -8.60
N PHE A 102 11.83 2.89 -7.64
CA PHE A 102 11.81 2.28 -6.31
C PHE A 102 10.94 3.02 -5.29
N CYS A 103 10.85 4.36 -5.36
CA CYS A 103 10.18 5.17 -4.34
C CYS A 103 8.78 5.63 -4.77
N CYS A 104 8.56 5.91 -6.06
CA CYS A 104 7.32 6.53 -6.53
C CYS A 104 6.30 5.52 -7.05
N THR A 105 6.73 4.28 -7.32
CA THR A 105 5.82 3.22 -7.72
C THR A 105 5.63 2.23 -6.57
N ARG A 106 4.37 2.00 -6.16
CA ARG A 106 3.99 0.85 -5.29
C ARG A 106 4.29 -0.51 -5.93
N PHE A 107 4.87 -0.50 -7.13
CA PHE A 107 5.27 -1.66 -7.89
C PHE A 107 6.21 -2.57 -7.11
N ALA A 108 7.19 -2.02 -6.37
CA ALA A 108 8.11 -2.85 -5.58
C ALA A 108 7.38 -3.70 -4.52
N SER A 109 6.43 -3.11 -3.77
CA SER A 109 5.60 -3.86 -2.82
C SER A 109 4.62 -4.82 -3.51
N ALA A 110 4.03 -4.42 -4.63
CA ALA A 110 3.07 -5.24 -5.36
C ALA A 110 3.72 -6.45 -6.04
N VAL A 111 4.93 -6.30 -6.59
CA VAL A 111 5.72 -7.38 -7.21
C VAL A 111 6.21 -8.37 -6.16
N GLY A 112 6.63 -7.89 -4.98
CA GLY A 112 6.98 -8.76 -3.85
C GLY A 112 5.79 -9.61 -3.38
N ASN A 113 4.57 -9.09 -3.53
CA ASN A 113 3.32 -9.73 -3.14
C ASN A 113 2.53 -10.24 -4.35
N ARG A 114 3.16 -10.96 -5.28
CA ARG A 114 2.45 -11.51 -6.45
C ARG A 114 1.56 -12.71 -6.07
N ILE A 115 0.32 -12.73 -6.56
CA ILE A 115 -0.63 -13.83 -6.41
C ILE A 115 -1.05 -14.32 -7.79
N THR A 116 -0.94 -15.63 -8.02
CA THR A 116 -1.23 -16.26 -9.32
C THR A 116 -2.51 -17.07 -9.27
N GLY A 117 -3.40 -16.83 -10.22
CA GLY A 117 -4.68 -17.51 -10.36
C GLY A 117 -5.84 -16.76 -9.69
N LEU A 118 -6.99 -16.81 -10.35
CA LEU A 118 -8.22 -16.15 -9.87
C LEU A 118 -8.64 -16.65 -8.48
N GLU A 119 -8.58 -17.97 -8.25
CA GLU A 119 -8.95 -18.59 -6.97
C GLU A 119 -8.08 -18.07 -5.83
N ALA A 120 -6.76 -18.09 -5.98
CA ALA A 120 -5.84 -17.60 -4.95
C ALA A 120 -6.03 -16.10 -4.65
N VAL A 121 -6.42 -15.31 -5.65
CA VAL A 121 -6.75 -13.89 -5.46
C VAL A 121 -8.06 -13.74 -4.68
N CYS A 122 -9.09 -14.50 -5.04
CA CYS A 122 -10.38 -14.49 -4.33
C CYS A 122 -10.18 -14.94 -2.87
N ASP A 123 -9.46 -16.04 -2.63
CA ASP A 123 -9.16 -16.53 -1.27
C ASP A 123 -8.42 -15.48 -0.44
N ALA A 124 -7.43 -14.80 -1.03
CA ALA A 124 -6.70 -13.73 -0.36
C ALA A 124 -7.57 -12.51 -0.02
N LEU A 125 -8.66 -12.28 -0.77
CA LEU A 125 -9.62 -11.20 -0.53
C LEU A 125 -10.76 -11.63 0.41
N GLU A 126 -11.08 -12.92 0.49
CA GLU A 126 -12.09 -13.47 1.38
C GLU A 126 -11.55 -13.67 2.80
N GLN A 127 -10.28 -14.01 2.96
CA GLN A 127 -9.68 -14.25 4.27
C GLN A 127 -9.87 -13.08 5.27
N PRO A 128 -9.64 -11.80 4.89
CA PRO A 128 -9.86 -10.67 5.80
C PRO A 128 -11.34 -10.44 6.15
N LYS A 129 -12.28 -10.90 5.31
CA LYS A 129 -13.72 -10.73 5.57
C LYS A 129 -14.23 -11.61 6.72
N ALA A 130 -13.54 -12.73 6.96
CA ALA A 130 -13.83 -13.63 8.07
C ALA A 130 -13.08 -13.26 9.38
N GLU A 131 -12.20 -12.26 9.33
CA GLU A 131 -11.37 -11.84 10.45
C GLU A 131 -11.91 -10.55 11.08
N HIS A 132 -11.75 -10.42 12.40
CA HIS A 132 -12.03 -9.18 13.11
C HIS A 132 -10.78 -8.28 13.15
N PRO A 133 -10.91 -6.95 12.96
CA PRO A 133 -9.79 -6.01 13.10
C PRO A 133 -9.13 -6.11 14.47
N HIS A 134 -7.81 -6.03 14.48
CA HIS A 134 -7.02 -5.90 15.68
C HIS A 134 -6.75 -4.42 15.95
N PHE A 135 -6.83 -4.03 17.22
CA PHE A 135 -6.42 -2.71 17.65
C PHE A 135 -5.19 -2.76 18.53
N ARG A 136 -4.40 -1.69 18.47
CA ARG A 136 -3.31 -1.39 19.40
C ARG A 136 -3.44 0.05 19.86
N TRP A 137 -3.50 0.24 21.16
CA TRP A 137 -3.48 1.54 21.82
C TRP A 137 -2.14 1.71 22.52
N HIS A 138 -1.60 2.92 22.48
CA HIS A 138 -0.35 3.26 23.13
C HIS A 138 -0.47 4.64 23.76
N VAL A 139 -0.01 4.75 25.00
CA VAL A 139 0.06 6.01 25.74
C VAL A 139 1.43 6.13 26.39
N GLN A 140 2.02 7.32 26.30
CA GLN A 140 3.30 7.61 26.91
C GLN A 140 3.26 8.98 27.56
N CYS A 141 3.35 9.01 28.89
CA CYS A 141 3.37 10.23 29.66
C CYS A 141 4.79 10.79 29.77
N TYR A 142 4.89 12.11 29.80
CA TYR A 142 6.14 12.82 29.95
C TYR A 142 5.94 14.21 30.54
N HIS A 143 7.02 14.76 31.07
CA HIS A 143 7.15 16.18 31.35
C HIS A 143 8.51 16.68 30.87
N TYR A 144 8.72 17.98 31.00
CA TYR A 144 9.99 18.61 30.66
C TYR A 144 10.68 19.09 31.93
N GLU A 145 11.92 18.66 32.11
CA GLU A 145 12.81 19.18 33.14
C GLU A 145 13.77 20.19 32.52
N THR A 146 14.18 21.19 33.30
CA THR A 146 15.29 22.06 32.91
C THR A 146 16.56 21.54 33.56
N ARG A 147 17.49 21.05 32.75
CA ARG A 147 18.82 20.63 33.22
C ARG A 147 19.81 21.75 32.99
N THR A 148 20.56 22.10 34.03
CA THR A 148 21.68 23.02 33.96
C THR A 148 22.96 22.22 33.82
N ARG A 149 23.72 22.45 32.74
CA ARG A 149 25.07 21.91 32.59
C ARG A 149 26.07 23.05 32.44
N GLU A 150 27.28 22.84 32.95
CA GLU A 150 28.40 23.74 32.71
C GLU A 150 29.18 23.26 31.50
N GLU A 151 29.27 24.08 30.46
CA GLU A 151 30.01 23.79 29.25
C GLU A 151 31.27 24.65 29.21
N ARG A 152 32.44 24.00 29.16
CA ARG A 152 33.72 24.68 28.97
C ARG A 152 33.93 24.89 27.48
N HIS A 153 34.12 26.13 27.06
CA HIS A 153 34.50 26.46 25.69
C HIS A 153 35.78 27.28 25.71
N ARG A 154 36.55 27.17 24.63
CA ARG A 154 37.78 27.93 24.45
C ARG A 154 37.51 29.05 23.46
N ASP A 155 37.71 30.28 23.89
CA ASP A 155 37.52 31.45 23.04
C ASP A 155 38.62 31.54 21.97
N ALA A 156 38.42 32.40 20.96
CA ALA A 156 39.41 32.64 19.91
C ALA A 156 40.79 33.07 20.45
N ASP A 157 40.82 33.65 21.65
CA ASP A 157 42.04 34.06 22.37
C ASP A 157 42.69 32.91 23.19
N GLY A 158 42.22 31.67 23.04
CA GLY A 158 42.79 30.49 23.70
C GLY A 158 42.47 30.35 25.19
N ARG A 159 41.61 31.22 25.76
CA ARG A 159 41.18 31.19 27.16
C ARG A 159 40.00 30.24 27.34
N GLU A 160 40.04 29.40 28.38
CA GLU A 160 38.89 28.58 28.78
C GLU A 160 37.87 29.42 29.55
N ARG A 161 36.61 29.33 29.14
CA ARG A 161 35.47 29.92 29.84
C ARG A 161 34.41 28.86 30.09
N THR A 162 33.82 28.90 31.28
CA THR A 162 32.67 28.06 31.65
C THR A 162 31.39 28.85 31.38
N ARG A 163 30.47 28.27 30.61
CA ARG A 163 29.13 28.82 30.39
C ARG A 163 28.09 27.86 30.96
N THR A 164 27.20 28.37 31.80
CA THR A 164 26.02 27.60 32.25
C THR A 164 25.00 27.56 31.11
N VAL A 165 24.70 26.37 30.62
CA VAL A 165 23.69 26.11 29.58
C VAL A 165 22.47 25.48 30.24
N ARG A 166 21.28 26.03 29.98
CA ARG A 166 19.99 25.46 30.39
C ARG A 166 19.37 24.76 29.20
N GLU A 167 19.19 23.45 29.32
CA GLU A 167 18.56 22.63 28.30
C GLU A 167 17.25 22.07 28.83
N ARG A 168 16.20 22.15 28.01
CA ARG A 168 14.89 21.57 28.33
C ARG A 168 14.88 20.13 27.81
N VAL A 169 14.85 19.16 28.73
CA VAL A 169 14.92 17.74 28.40
C VAL A 169 13.56 17.09 28.67
N ARG A 170 13.08 16.29 27.70
CA ARG A 170 11.87 15.48 27.86
C ARG A 170 12.20 14.25 28.71
N VAL A 171 11.45 14.04 29.79
CA VAL A 171 11.57 12.85 30.65
C VAL A 171 10.28 12.05 30.53
N ASN A 172 10.39 10.82 30.06
CA ASN A 172 9.26 9.89 29.97
C ASN A 172 9.05 9.21 31.32
N THR A 173 7.86 9.33 31.87
CA THR A 173 7.54 8.90 33.23
C THR A 173 6.72 7.63 33.27
N TRP A 174 5.88 7.41 32.26
CA TRP A 174 5.00 6.25 32.17
C TRP A 174 4.76 5.83 30.72
N ARG A 175 4.63 4.53 30.50
CA ARG A 175 4.27 3.95 29.19
C ARG A 175 3.34 2.77 29.40
N ASN A 176 2.25 2.74 28.64
CA ASN A 176 1.38 1.57 28.58
C ASN A 176 0.93 1.30 27.14
N SER A 177 0.68 0.03 26.86
CA SER A 177 0.14 -0.43 25.58
C SER A 177 -0.97 -1.44 25.83
N TYR A 178 -2.05 -1.34 25.08
CA TYR A 178 -3.17 -2.28 25.15
C TYR A 178 -3.52 -2.77 23.75
N GLN A 179 -3.82 -4.06 23.61
CA GLN A 179 -4.15 -4.66 22.33
C GLN A 179 -5.32 -5.62 22.48
N GLY A 180 -6.09 -5.74 21.41
CA GLY A 180 -7.24 -6.63 21.39
C GLY A 180 -7.85 -6.72 20.01
N VAL A 181 -9.07 -7.26 19.97
CA VAL A 181 -9.84 -7.50 18.76
C VAL A 181 -11.12 -6.65 18.84
N ILE A 182 -11.56 -6.10 17.71
CA ILE A 182 -12.82 -5.39 17.56
C ILE A 182 -13.84 -6.34 16.91
N PRO A 183 -14.80 -6.90 17.67
CA PRO A 183 -15.89 -7.67 17.08
C PRO A 183 -16.61 -6.80 16.03
N SER A 184 -16.71 -7.32 14.82
CA SER A 184 -17.16 -6.57 13.64
C SER A 184 -17.89 -7.48 12.66
N ILE A 185 -18.66 -6.86 11.77
CA ILE A 185 -19.41 -7.54 10.72
C ILE A 185 -18.94 -6.96 9.38
N ASP A 186 -18.53 -7.83 8.45
CA ASP A 186 -18.15 -7.39 7.11
C ASP A 186 -19.35 -6.81 6.35
N ARG A 187 -19.13 -5.66 5.72
CA ARG A 187 -20.08 -5.00 4.80
C ARG A 187 -19.47 -4.77 3.42
N THR A 188 -18.31 -5.37 3.15
CA THR A 188 -17.61 -5.18 1.88
C THR A 188 -18.45 -5.77 0.74
N PRO A 189 -18.63 -5.04 -0.38
CA PRO A 189 -19.34 -5.58 -1.54
C PRO A 189 -18.63 -6.83 -2.09
N ARG A 190 -19.37 -7.59 -2.91
CA ARG A 190 -18.79 -8.74 -3.61
C ARG A 190 -17.74 -8.24 -4.59
N PHE A 191 -16.53 -8.82 -4.51
CA PHE A 191 -15.45 -8.52 -5.43
C PHE A 191 -15.77 -9.13 -6.80
N MET A 192 -15.65 -8.32 -7.87
CA MET A 192 -15.82 -8.77 -9.24
C MET A 192 -14.63 -8.30 -10.05
N PRO A 193 -13.62 -9.15 -10.29
CA PRO A 193 -12.38 -8.72 -10.92
C PRO A 193 -12.59 -8.35 -12.39
N ASP A 194 -11.95 -7.26 -12.81
CA ASP A 194 -11.72 -6.99 -14.22
C ASP A 194 -10.57 -7.85 -14.76
N THR A 195 -10.91 -8.91 -15.49
CA THR A 195 -9.93 -9.84 -16.08
C THR A 195 -9.44 -9.44 -17.47
N THR A 196 -9.84 -8.26 -17.98
CA THR A 196 -9.37 -7.76 -19.28
C THR A 196 -7.86 -7.50 -19.30
N ALA A 197 -7.29 -7.12 -18.15
CA ALA A 197 -5.86 -6.97 -17.95
C ALA A 197 -5.28 -8.24 -17.32
N LEU A 198 -4.38 -8.94 -18.01
CA LEU A 198 -3.75 -10.20 -17.53
C LEU A 198 -3.00 -10.05 -16.19
N LEU A 199 -2.58 -8.83 -15.86
CA LEU A 199 -1.97 -8.44 -14.60
C LEU A 199 -2.68 -7.20 -14.08
N THR A 200 -3.16 -7.27 -12.84
CA THR A 200 -3.91 -6.17 -12.21
C THR A 200 -3.34 -5.91 -10.83
N GLN A 201 -3.04 -4.65 -10.51
CA GLN A 201 -2.73 -4.27 -9.14
C GLN A 201 -4.04 -4.13 -8.37
N ILE A 202 -4.14 -4.83 -7.24
CA ILE A 202 -5.27 -4.74 -6.33
C ILE A 202 -4.78 -4.06 -5.06
N ASP A 203 -5.30 -2.86 -4.81
CA ASP A 203 -5.11 -2.12 -3.57
C ASP A 203 -6.33 -2.38 -2.67
N THR A 204 -6.07 -2.72 -1.41
CA THR A 204 -7.13 -2.91 -0.40
C THR A 204 -7.04 -1.84 0.68
N SER A 205 -8.19 -1.36 1.12
CA SER A 205 -8.30 -0.43 2.24
C SER A 205 -9.14 -1.04 3.35
N LEU A 206 -8.76 -0.75 4.60
CA LEU A 206 -9.56 -1.06 5.77
C LEU A 206 -10.37 0.18 6.14
N ASP A 207 -11.70 0.08 6.04
CA ASP A 207 -12.62 1.13 6.47
C ASP A 207 -13.45 0.61 7.65
N LEU A 208 -13.41 1.34 8.77
CA LEU A 208 -14.02 0.92 10.03
C LEU A 208 -15.08 1.94 10.45
N ASP A 209 -16.34 1.54 10.38
CA ASP A 209 -17.45 2.33 10.88
C ASP A 209 -17.65 2.08 12.38
N PHE A 210 -17.27 3.06 13.20
CA PHE A 210 -17.42 3.02 14.65
C PHE A 210 -18.71 3.67 15.15
N SER A 211 -19.61 4.13 14.28
CA SER A 211 -20.81 4.91 14.65
C SER A 211 -21.73 4.18 15.64
N GLN A 212 -21.80 2.85 15.56
CA GLN A 212 -22.61 2.01 16.44
C GLN A 212 -21.79 1.32 17.55
N SER A 213 -20.56 1.76 17.80
CA SER A 213 -19.64 1.15 18.78
C SER A 213 -19.26 2.12 19.90
N ASN A 214 -18.90 1.59 21.06
CA ASN A 214 -18.29 2.36 22.15
C ASN A 214 -16.75 2.40 22.06
N TYR A 215 -16.16 1.89 20.97
CA TYR A 215 -14.70 1.72 20.81
C TYR A 215 -13.92 3.01 21.10
N LEU A 216 -14.35 4.12 20.51
CA LEU A 216 -13.70 5.43 20.68
C LEU A 216 -13.81 5.96 22.11
N GLN A 217 -14.92 5.65 22.81
CA GLN A 217 -15.11 6.03 24.21
C GLN A 217 -14.20 5.20 25.11
N CYS A 218 -14.12 3.88 24.89
CA CYS A 218 -13.22 2.99 25.62
C CYS A 218 -11.75 3.41 25.46
N TYR A 219 -11.32 3.77 24.25
CA TYR A 219 -9.98 4.31 24.01
C TYR A 219 -9.71 5.58 24.83
N ARG A 220 -10.63 6.55 24.80
CA ARG A 220 -10.51 7.80 25.57
C ARG A 220 -10.45 7.55 27.07
N HIS A 221 -11.33 6.69 27.59
CA HIS A 221 -11.33 6.33 29.01
C HIS A 221 -10.02 5.62 29.41
N TRP A 222 -9.52 4.73 28.56
CA TRP A 222 -8.24 4.08 28.79
C TRP A 222 -7.07 5.07 28.79
N CYS A 223 -7.01 6.02 27.85
CA CYS A 223 -5.99 7.08 27.85
C CYS A 223 -6.06 7.93 29.12
N LEU A 224 -7.26 8.36 29.52
CA LEU A 224 -7.47 9.16 30.74
C LEU A 224 -7.03 8.40 32.00
N ALA A 225 -7.35 7.11 32.10
CA ALA A 225 -6.95 6.26 33.23
C ALA A 225 -5.42 6.05 33.29
N ASN A 226 -4.71 6.24 32.19
CA ASN A 226 -3.26 6.08 32.10
C ASN A 226 -2.50 7.42 32.04
N ARG A 227 -3.19 8.55 32.25
CA ARG A 227 -2.58 9.88 32.20
C ARG A 227 -2.06 10.28 33.58
N PHE A 228 -0.83 9.88 33.87
CA PHE A 228 -0.17 10.14 35.16
C PHE A 228 0.66 11.43 35.20
N ASP A 229 0.83 12.12 34.07
CA ASP A 229 1.70 13.30 33.95
C ASP A 229 1.06 14.44 33.15
N LEU A 230 1.74 15.59 33.11
CA LEU A 230 1.33 16.85 32.50
C LEU A 230 1.07 16.70 31.00
N HIS A 231 1.96 15.99 30.31
CA HIS A 231 1.85 15.69 28.88
C HIS A 231 1.75 14.19 28.64
N ALA A 232 1.06 13.81 27.57
CA ALA A 232 0.97 12.44 27.10
C ALA A 232 0.93 12.43 25.57
N ASP A 233 1.68 11.50 24.98
CA ASP A 233 1.53 11.14 23.58
C ASP A 233 0.62 9.92 23.52
N GLU A 234 -0.49 10.06 22.81
CA GLU A 234 -1.52 9.04 22.65
C GLU A 234 -1.56 8.62 21.19
N SER A 235 -1.51 7.31 20.93
CA SER A 235 -1.66 6.78 19.58
C SER A 235 -2.55 5.54 19.58
N ARG A 236 -3.16 5.29 18.42
CA ARG A 236 -3.91 4.08 18.14
C ARG A 236 -3.66 3.63 16.71
N SER A 237 -3.77 2.34 16.49
CA SER A 237 -3.74 1.74 15.16
C SER A 237 -4.68 0.55 15.10
N GLU A 238 -5.42 0.46 14.01
CA GLU A 238 -6.28 -0.67 13.68
C GLU A 238 -5.75 -1.33 12.41
N ASP A 239 -5.65 -2.66 12.41
CA ASP A 239 -5.22 -3.41 11.23
C ASP A 239 -5.87 -4.79 11.18
N MET A 240 -5.90 -5.38 10.00
CA MET A 240 -6.33 -6.75 9.78
C MET A 240 -5.11 -7.58 9.36
N PRO A 241 -4.58 -8.47 10.21
CA PRO A 241 -3.36 -9.23 9.95
C PRO A 241 -3.34 -9.98 8.62
N SER A 242 -4.47 -10.55 8.19
CA SER A 242 -4.56 -11.25 6.91
C SER A 242 -4.65 -10.32 5.68
N ARG A 243 -4.96 -9.03 5.89
CA ARG A 243 -5.16 -8.07 4.80
C ARG A 243 -3.84 -7.65 4.18
N ARG A 244 -3.72 -7.84 2.88
CA ARG A 244 -2.63 -7.30 2.07
C ARG A 244 -3.00 -5.92 1.54
N GLN A 245 -2.27 -4.87 1.94
CA GLN A 245 -2.54 -3.49 1.51
C GLN A 245 -2.51 -3.33 -0.02
N ALA A 246 -1.57 -4.00 -0.68
CA ALA A 246 -1.48 -4.04 -2.13
C ALA A 246 -0.84 -5.36 -2.57
N PHE A 247 -1.32 -5.91 -3.67
CA PHE A 247 -0.74 -7.10 -4.30
C PHE A 247 -0.98 -7.10 -5.82
N LEU A 248 -0.11 -7.80 -6.54
CA LEU A 248 -0.22 -7.95 -7.99
C LEU A 248 -0.94 -9.26 -8.30
N ALA A 249 -2.15 -9.17 -8.85
CA ALA A 249 -2.93 -10.30 -9.32
C ALA A 249 -2.50 -10.68 -10.74
N GLU A 250 -2.06 -11.91 -10.90
CA GLU A 250 -1.74 -12.55 -12.16
C GLU A 250 -2.82 -13.57 -12.49
N TRP A 251 -3.74 -13.23 -13.40
CA TRP A 251 -4.91 -14.09 -13.68
C TRP A 251 -4.53 -15.39 -14.38
N THR A 252 -3.52 -15.33 -15.25
CA THR A 252 -2.96 -16.48 -15.94
C THR A 252 -1.46 -16.58 -15.70
N THR A 253 -1.00 -17.76 -15.32
CA THR A 253 0.40 -18.04 -14.99
C THR A 253 1.34 -17.74 -16.16
N GLY A 254 2.45 -17.08 -15.87
CA GLY A 254 3.43 -16.62 -16.85
C GLY A 254 3.07 -15.29 -17.52
N SER A 255 2.00 -14.61 -17.07
CA SER A 255 1.64 -13.31 -17.62
C SER A 255 2.72 -12.28 -17.31
N ARG A 256 3.09 -11.52 -18.33
CA ARG A 256 4.04 -10.42 -18.23
C ARG A 256 3.33 -9.11 -18.51
N PRO A 257 3.74 -8.01 -17.84
CA PRO A 257 3.27 -6.69 -18.21
C PRO A 257 3.48 -6.48 -19.71
N TYR A 258 2.59 -5.72 -20.37
CA TYR A 258 2.65 -5.56 -21.82
C TYR A 258 4.02 -5.04 -22.31
N TRP A 259 4.69 -4.21 -21.50
CA TRP A 259 6.01 -3.63 -21.76
C TRP A 259 7.17 -4.63 -21.57
N LEU A 260 6.95 -5.75 -20.89
CA LEU A 260 7.89 -6.87 -20.75
C LEU A 260 7.71 -7.95 -21.82
N ARG A 261 6.80 -7.74 -22.78
CA ARG A 261 6.68 -8.60 -23.96
C ARG A 261 7.91 -8.41 -24.86
N ARG A 262 8.32 -9.48 -25.55
CA ARG A 262 9.58 -9.56 -26.30
C ARG A 262 9.88 -8.36 -27.19
N SER A 263 8.89 -7.74 -27.82
CA SER A 263 9.06 -6.58 -28.70
C SER A 263 9.38 -5.28 -27.94
N ALA A 264 8.67 -5.00 -26.85
CA ALA A 264 8.91 -3.81 -26.01
C ALA A 264 10.17 -3.98 -25.15
N TYR A 265 10.43 -5.20 -24.66
CA TYR A 265 11.69 -5.52 -24.01
C TYR A 265 12.86 -5.41 -24.99
N ALA A 266 12.75 -5.96 -26.21
CA ALA A 266 13.80 -5.80 -27.22
C ALA A 266 14.07 -4.32 -27.55
N LEU A 267 13.05 -3.47 -27.65
CA LEU A 267 13.22 -2.03 -27.80
C LEU A 267 13.88 -1.38 -26.58
N ALA A 268 13.46 -1.73 -25.36
CA ALA A 268 14.06 -1.22 -24.14
C ALA A 268 15.53 -1.67 -23.97
N THR A 269 15.86 -2.90 -24.37
CA THR A 269 17.22 -3.46 -24.33
C THR A 269 18.09 -2.98 -25.49
N LEU A 270 17.51 -2.63 -26.65
CA LEU A 270 18.24 -1.98 -27.75
C LEU A 270 18.53 -0.50 -27.46
N LEU A 271 17.77 0.10 -26.53
CA LEU A 271 17.93 1.47 -26.05
C LEU A 271 18.69 1.55 -24.70
N LEU A 272 19.21 0.42 -24.21
CA LEU A 272 20.11 0.31 -23.05
C LEU A 272 21.52 -0.01 -23.54
#